data_AF-A0A139HN48-F1
#
_entry.id   AF-A0A139HN48-F1
#
_cell.length_a   1.000
_cell.length_b   1.000
_cell.length_c   1.000
_cell.angle_alpha   90.00
_cell.angle_beta   90.00
_cell.angle_gamma   90.00
#
_symmetry.space_group_name_H-M   'P 1'
#
loop_
_entity.id
_entity.type
_entity.pdbx_description
1 polymer ?
#
loop_
_entity_poly.entity_id
_entity_poly.type
_entity_poly.pdbx_seq_one_letter_code
_entity_poly.pdbx_strand_id
1 'polypeptide(L)'
;MHLTTPMLLGLATSSQAAPVPSLFGDLITSIIGGVENTVTTATSAVASPESLAAAVAKLGVTLHTNAASHGSIFSCNQITFGQVDRLINKIAHSITWPKQNKNFVNWKTYKANGVNFGAWLEQENNYDLDWWAANIGPNYPDEWTWCGAVGFNVCGPKLDARYASFITKADIDKLGKLGINTLRIPTTYAAWVKVPGSQLYTGSQQAYLRAITNYAIDTYNMHIIIGLHSLPGGVNTLGIGEAFGHDAWFFNATNLDYSFRAIDSILSFISTSGRTYGFTIAPINEPSDNFAGFATPSGLTTNGTNWINTYMQGVLSRIAKVDKRIPLMLQDAFFSEQYWSPFFPASTNLVIDSHIYFFAAAGAYSQYVAPAVCGQAKYIGQGDGKFPVFIGEWSLQTLYNNTLSYRKTLYDTQVYAYQKYASGSAFWNYKMLNDQDTVDGEGKLQDYWSWSRLADAGIPSANGVNSSYC
;
A
#
# COMPACT_ATOMS: atom_id res chain seq x y z
N MET A 1 14.95 -40.40 -40.37
CA MET A 1 16.17 -40.43 -39.54
C MET A 1 15.74 -40.09 -38.13
N HIS A 2 15.60 -41.11 -37.28
CA HIS A 2 15.26 -40.96 -35.87
C HIS A 2 16.44 -40.34 -35.10
N LEU A 3 16.16 -39.43 -34.18
CA LEU A 3 16.86 -39.32 -32.91
C LEU A 3 15.97 -38.61 -31.88
N THR A 4 15.39 -39.44 -31.04
CA THR A 4 14.85 -39.14 -29.71
C THR A 4 16.02 -38.92 -28.74
N THR A 5 15.94 -37.91 -27.86
CA THR A 5 16.11 -37.99 -26.38
C THR A 5 15.82 -36.60 -25.80
N PRO A 6 15.02 -36.48 -24.71
CA PRO A 6 14.59 -35.20 -24.15
C PRO A 6 15.65 -34.64 -23.19
N MET A 7 15.92 -33.34 -23.27
CA MET A 7 16.65 -32.64 -22.21
C MET A 7 15.63 -32.19 -21.17
N LEU A 8 15.59 -32.91 -20.06
CA LEU A 8 14.83 -32.59 -18.86
C LEU A 8 15.45 -31.32 -18.23
N LEU A 9 14.98 -30.13 -18.62
CA LEU A 9 15.25 -28.93 -17.82
C LEU A 9 14.26 -28.92 -16.66
N GLY A 10 14.73 -29.36 -15.50
CA GLY A 10 14.09 -29.04 -14.23
C GLY A 10 14.16 -27.53 -14.02
N LEU A 11 13.07 -26.84 -14.30
CA LEU A 11 12.83 -25.48 -13.83
C LEU A 11 11.77 -25.55 -12.74
N ALA A 12 12.22 -25.77 -11.51
CA ALA A 12 11.52 -25.26 -10.36
C ALA A 12 11.74 -23.74 -10.35
N THR A 13 10.74 -22.98 -10.82
CA THR A 13 10.68 -21.53 -10.58
C THR A 13 9.26 -21.17 -10.21
N SER A 14 9.03 -21.10 -8.90
CA SER A 14 7.86 -20.50 -8.29
C SER A 14 7.67 -19.09 -8.87
N SER A 15 6.52 -18.82 -9.48
CA SER A 15 6.13 -17.43 -9.74
C SER A 15 5.80 -16.82 -8.38
N GLN A 16 6.65 -15.90 -7.95
CA GLN A 16 6.45 -15.09 -6.78
C GLN A 16 6.13 -13.69 -7.30
N ALA A 17 5.08 -13.05 -6.78
CA ALA A 17 4.99 -11.61 -6.86
C ALA A 17 6.19 -11.08 -6.08
N ALA A 18 7.23 -10.62 -6.80
CA ALA A 18 8.40 -10.08 -6.15
C ALA A 18 8.08 -8.65 -5.59
N PRO A 19 8.97 -8.09 -4.76
CA PRO A 19 8.56 -7.32 -3.58
C PRO A 19 8.34 -5.84 -3.89
N VAL A 20 7.69 -5.11 -2.97
CA VAL A 20 7.55 -3.65 -3.00
C VAL A 20 8.88 -2.90 -3.20
N PRO A 21 8.86 -1.67 -3.75
CA PRO A 21 10.08 -0.90 -4.03
C PRO A 21 11.01 -0.73 -2.82
N SER A 22 10.46 -0.69 -1.60
CA SER A 22 11.22 -0.62 -0.34
C SER A 22 12.14 -1.83 -0.11
N LEU A 23 11.74 -3.06 -0.48
CA LEU A 23 12.58 -4.24 -0.24
C LEU A 23 13.88 -4.21 -1.06
N PHE A 24 13.85 -3.65 -2.27
CA PHE A 24 15.08 -3.46 -3.06
C PHE A 24 16.03 -2.46 -2.40
N GLY A 25 15.50 -1.35 -1.88
CA GLY A 25 16.27 -0.37 -1.11
C GLY A 25 16.87 -0.98 0.16
N ASP A 26 16.07 -1.71 0.92
CA ASP A 26 16.46 -2.31 2.20
C ASP A 26 17.54 -3.40 2.02
N LEU A 27 17.40 -4.28 1.02
CA LEU A 27 18.38 -5.35 0.74
C LEU A 27 19.70 -4.80 0.19
N ILE A 28 19.66 -3.86 -0.74
CA ILE A 28 20.88 -3.28 -1.32
C ILE A 28 21.64 -2.49 -0.24
N THR A 29 20.93 -1.74 0.59
CA THR A 29 21.55 -0.94 1.66
C THR A 29 22.11 -1.79 2.78
N SER A 30 21.43 -2.89 3.17
CA SER A 30 21.95 -3.81 4.19
C SER A 30 23.21 -4.57 3.73
N ILE A 31 23.32 -4.89 2.43
CA ILE A 31 24.51 -5.55 1.86
C ILE A 31 25.69 -4.57 1.71
N ILE A 32 25.45 -3.33 1.28
CA ILE A 32 26.51 -2.33 1.04
C ILE A 32 26.97 -1.66 2.35
N GLY A 33 26.08 -1.51 3.33
CA GLY A 33 26.31 -0.72 4.54
C GLY A 33 27.22 -1.36 5.60
N GLY A 34 27.80 -2.55 5.38
CA GLY A 34 28.67 -3.20 6.37
C GLY A 34 27.97 -3.38 7.73
N VAL A 35 26.65 -3.62 7.72
CA VAL A 35 25.80 -3.64 8.91
C VAL A 35 25.94 -4.99 9.62
N GLU A 36 27.12 -5.29 10.16
CA GLU A 36 27.27 -6.40 11.12
C GLU A 36 26.69 -6.04 12.50
N ASN A 37 26.25 -4.79 12.75
CA ASN A 37 25.89 -4.32 14.10
C ASN A 37 24.66 -3.38 14.21
N THR A 38 23.70 -3.36 13.27
CA THR A 38 22.53 -2.45 13.42
C THR A 38 21.18 -3.02 12.96
N VAL A 39 21.09 -4.32 12.68
CA VAL A 39 19.78 -4.98 12.63
C VAL A 39 19.45 -5.43 14.05
N THR A 40 18.78 -4.58 14.84
CA THR A 40 18.08 -5.08 16.03
C THR A 40 16.91 -5.90 15.56
N THR A 41 17.10 -7.21 15.40
CA THR A 41 15.99 -8.14 15.22
C THR A 41 15.15 -8.13 16.50
N ALA A 42 14.14 -7.28 16.54
CA ALA A 42 13.13 -7.30 17.59
C ALA A 42 12.16 -8.44 17.27
N THR A 43 12.50 -9.65 17.72
CA THR A 43 11.57 -10.79 17.72
C THR A 43 10.90 -10.87 19.07
N SER A 44 9.56 -11.00 19.09
CA SER A 44 8.84 -11.21 20.33
C SER A 44 8.91 -12.68 20.76
N ALA A 45 9.35 -12.93 22.00
CA ALA A 45 9.09 -14.20 22.66
C ALA A 45 7.57 -14.29 22.93
N VAL A 46 6.91 -15.26 22.30
CA VAL A 46 5.46 -15.49 22.46
C VAL A 46 5.18 -15.83 23.93
N ALA A 47 4.41 -14.98 24.61
CA ALA A 47 3.80 -15.34 25.89
C ALA A 47 2.79 -16.48 25.64
N SER A 48 2.62 -17.42 26.59
CA SER A 48 1.73 -18.59 26.38
C SER A 48 0.33 -18.16 25.88
N PRO A 49 -0.35 -18.92 25.01
CA PRO A 49 -1.63 -18.52 24.41
C PRO A 49 -2.71 -18.10 25.43
N GLU A 50 -2.76 -18.75 26.60
CA GLU A 50 -3.67 -18.40 27.70
C GLU A 50 -3.35 -17.01 28.29
N SER A 51 -2.07 -16.64 28.37
CA SER A 51 -1.65 -15.31 28.81
C SER A 51 -1.91 -14.23 27.75
N LEU A 52 -1.78 -14.57 26.45
CA LEU A 52 -2.05 -13.66 25.35
C LEU A 52 -3.54 -13.33 25.24
N ALA A 53 -4.42 -14.34 25.29
CA ALA A 53 -5.86 -14.12 25.25
C ALA A 53 -6.34 -13.23 26.42
N ALA A 54 -5.82 -13.47 27.62
CA ALA A 54 -6.12 -12.64 28.79
C ALA A 54 -5.58 -11.20 28.64
N ALA A 55 -4.40 -11.00 28.04
CA ALA A 55 -3.85 -9.67 27.78
C ALA A 55 -4.67 -8.92 26.72
N VAL A 56 -5.06 -9.59 25.63
CA VAL A 56 -5.90 -9.03 24.56
C VAL A 56 -7.29 -8.68 25.09
N ALA A 57 -7.88 -9.52 25.95
CA ALA A 57 -9.17 -9.24 26.59
C ALA A 57 -9.18 -7.95 27.42
N LYS A 58 -8.05 -7.60 28.07
CA LYS A 58 -7.91 -6.33 28.80
C LYS A 58 -7.98 -5.10 27.89
N LEU A 59 -7.72 -5.26 26.58
CA LEU A 59 -7.87 -4.21 25.57
C LEU A 59 -9.30 -4.09 25.04
N GLY A 60 -10.23 -4.89 25.56
CA GLY A 60 -11.63 -4.89 25.17
C GLY A 60 -11.90 -5.58 23.83
N VAL A 61 -11.03 -6.48 23.39
CA VAL A 61 -11.18 -7.27 22.16
C VAL A 61 -10.96 -8.76 22.44
N THR A 62 -11.51 -9.63 21.61
CA THR A 62 -11.34 -11.09 21.75
C THR A 62 -10.23 -11.55 20.81
N LEU A 63 -9.30 -12.38 21.30
CA LEU A 63 -8.32 -13.03 20.45
C LEU A 63 -9.02 -14.02 19.51
N HIS A 64 -8.94 -13.79 18.21
CA HIS A 64 -9.54 -14.65 17.20
C HIS A 64 -8.73 -15.94 17.02
N THR A 65 -9.43 -17.03 16.74
CA THR A 65 -8.86 -18.36 16.45
C THR A 65 -9.52 -19.01 15.23
N ASN A 66 -10.24 -18.23 14.44
CA ASN A 66 -11.09 -18.69 13.36
C ASN A 66 -10.45 -18.63 11.97
N ALA A 67 -9.12 -18.49 11.85
CA ALA A 67 -8.43 -18.40 10.57
C ALA A 67 -8.77 -19.54 9.59
N ALA A 68 -9.09 -20.74 10.07
CA ALA A 68 -9.56 -21.86 9.23
C ALA A 68 -10.88 -21.58 8.47
N SER A 69 -11.60 -20.50 8.82
CA SER A 69 -12.79 -20.03 8.12
C SER A 69 -12.49 -19.08 6.96
N HIS A 70 -11.22 -18.86 6.60
CA HIS A 70 -10.86 -18.03 5.45
C HIS A 70 -11.50 -18.56 4.16
N GLY A 71 -11.72 -17.67 3.19
CA GLY A 71 -12.16 -18.08 1.85
C GLY A 71 -11.02 -18.60 0.99
N SER A 72 -11.19 -18.63 -0.33
CA SER A 72 -10.17 -19.16 -1.23
C SER A 72 -8.89 -18.32 -1.18
N ILE A 73 -7.74 -19.01 -1.12
CA ILE A 73 -6.43 -18.38 -1.27
C ILE A 73 -6.22 -18.08 -2.76
N PHE A 74 -5.94 -16.82 -3.06
CA PHE A 74 -5.49 -16.45 -4.39
C PHE A 74 -4.06 -16.93 -4.64
N SER A 75 -3.85 -17.73 -5.69
CA SER A 75 -2.52 -18.05 -6.18
C SER A 75 -2.46 -17.72 -7.67
N CYS A 76 -1.58 -16.79 -8.06
CA CYS A 76 -1.34 -16.47 -9.47
C CYS A 76 -0.90 -17.69 -10.30
N ASN A 77 -0.42 -18.76 -9.63
CA ASN A 77 -0.05 -20.05 -10.24
C ASN A 77 -1.26 -20.97 -10.53
N GLN A 78 -2.43 -20.68 -9.97
CA GLN A 78 -3.64 -21.52 -10.12
C GLN A 78 -4.70 -20.89 -11.02
N ILE A 79 -4.40 -19.75 -11.66
CA ILE A 79 -5.31 -19.12 -12.61
C ILE A 79 -5.18 -19.84 -13.96
N THR A 80 -6.12 -20.73 -14.25
CA THR A 80 -6.31 -21.26 -15.60
C THR A 80 -7.18 -20.29 -16.39
N PHE A 81 -6.56 -19.56 -17.32
CA PHE A 81 -7.30 -18.82 -18.32
C PHE A 81 -7.78 -19.80 -19.40
N GLY A 82 -9.00 -19.62 -19.89
CA GLY A 82 -9.43 -20.21 -21.16
C GLY A 82 -8.59 -19.67 -22.33
N GLN A 83 -9.08 -19.81 -23.56
CA GLN A 83 -8.43 -19.17 -24.71
C GLN A 83 -8.28 -17.66 -24.41
N VAL A 84 -7.04 -17.16 -24.36
CA VAL A 84 -6.79 -15.72 -24.23
C VAL A 84 -7.15 -15.12 -25.58
N ASP A 85 -8.30 -14.45 -25.65
CA ASP A 85 -8.64 -13.66 -26.81
C ASP A 85 -7.51 -12.67 -27.05
N ARG A 86 -6.95 -12.67 -28.26
CA ARG A 86 -6.01 -11.62 -28.64
C ARG A 86 -6.81 -10.32 -28.66
N LEU A 87 -6.67 -9.51 -27.62
CA LEU A 87 -7.09 -8.11 -27.64
C LEU A 87 -6.14 -7.35 -28.58
N ILE A 88 -6.35 -7.50 -29.88
CA ILE A 88 -5.54 -6.82 -30.92
C ILE A 88 -5.91 -5.34 -30.96
N ASN A 89 -7.16 -5.00 -30.62
CA ASN A 89 -7.70 -3.65 -30.72
C ASN A 89 -8.13 -3.10 -29.36
N LYS A 90 -7.90 -1.81 -29.15
CA LYS A 90 -8.45 -1.07 -28.01
C LYS A 90 -9.96 -0.93 -28.18
N ILE A 91 -10.71 -1.04 -27.08
CA ILE A 91 -12.13 -0.71 -27.05
C ILE A 91 -12.30 0.77 -26.70
N ALA A 92 -13.23 1.45 -27.37
CA ALA A 92 -13.63 2.81 -27.01
C ALA A 92 -14.55 2.78 -25.78
N HIS A 93 -14.37 3.73 -24.87
CA HIS A 93 -15.17 3.85 -23.66
C HIS A 93 -15.14 5.28 -23.11
N SER A 94 -15.94 5.54 -22.07
CA SER A 94 -15.92 6.83 -21.36
C SER A 94 -15.85 6.58 -19.85
N ILE A 95 -14.82 7.10 -19.21
CA ILE A 95 -14.74 7.13 -17.74
C ILE A 95 -15.16 8.51 -17.27
N THR A 96 -16.20 8.55 -16.42
CA THR A 96 -16.54 9.77 -15.67
C THR A 96 -16.22 9.53 -14.21
N TRP A 97 -15.36 10.37 -13.65
CA TRP A 97 -15.08 10.34 -12.22
C TRP A 97 -16.19 11.05 -11.46
N PRO A 98 -16.84 10.39 -10.49
CA PRO A 98 -17.90 11.02 -9.73
C PRO A 98 -17.31 12.19 -8.95
N LYS A 99 -17.85 13.39 -9.18
CA LYS A 99 -17.66 14.49 -8.23
C LYS A 99 -18.36 14.10 -6.96
N GLN A 100 -17.61 13.88 -5.89
CA GLN A 100 -18.22 13.62 -4.60
C GLN A 100 -19.06 14.83 -4.18
N ASN A 101 -20.11 14.58 -3.43
CA ASN A 101 -20.75 15.60 -2.59
C ASN A 101 -20.17 15.51 -1.17
N LYS A 102 -20.52 16.43 -0.28
CA LYS A 102 -20.10 16.40 1.14
C LYS A 102 -20.84 15.32 1.94
N ASN A 103 -20.86 14.09 1.43
CA ASN A 103 -21.52 12.91 1.98
C ASN A 103 -20.48 11.83 2.26
N PHE A 104 -20.81 10.91 3.17
CA PHE A 104 -19.96 9.75 3.41
C PHE A 104 -19.85 8.89 2.14
N VAL A 105 -18.63 8.46 1.84
CA VAL A 105 -18.35 7.56 0.71
C VAL A 105 -18.96 6.18 0.96
N ASN A 106 -19.68 5.67 -0.04
CA ASN A 106 -20.03 4.26 -0.13
C ASN A 106 -19.11 3.58 -1.16
N TRP A 107 -18.11 2.85 -0.67
CA TRP A 107 -17.11 2.17 -1.50
C TRP A 107 -17.71 1.17 -2.50
N LYS A 108 -18.92 0.64 -2.28
CA LYS A 108 -19.60 -0.24 -3.26
C LYS A 108 -20.00 0.48 -4.55
N THR A 109 -20.15 1.80 -4.49
CA THR A 109 -20.59 2.64 -5.63
C THR A 109 -19.58 3.72 -6.01
N TYR A 110 -18.65 4.03 -5.13
CA TYR A 110 -17.62 5.02 -5.36
C TYR A 110 -16.58 4.52 -6.37
N LYS A 111 -16.08 5.43 -7.20
CA LYS A 111 -15.02 5.16 -8.18
C LYS A 111 -13.89 6.15 -7.95
N ALA A 112 -12.82 5.63 -7.36
CA ALA A 112 -11.63 6.38 -7.01
C ALA A 112 -10.67 6.51 -8.22
N ASN A 113 -10.28 7.75 -8.51
CA ASN A 113 -9.12 8.09 -9.30
C ASN A 113 -8.12 8.75 -8.37
N GLY A 114 -7.19 7.95 -7.86
CA GLY A 114 -6.34 8.35 -6.77
C GLY A 114 -4.85 8.35 -7.10
N VAL A 115 -4.11 8.95 -6.18
CA VAL A 115 -2.66 8.84 -6.06
C VAL A 115 -2.29 8.62 -4.60
N ASN A 116 -1.13 8.01 -4.38
CA ASN A 116 -0.50 7.94 -3.07
C ASN A 116 0.37 9.18 -2.83
N PHE A 117 0.54 9.54 -1.56
CA PHE A 117 1.58 10.47 -1.07
C PHE A 117 2.61 9.72 -0.22
N GLY A 118 3.20 8.67 -0.81
CA GLY A 118 4.34 7.96 -0.23
C GLY A 118 5.61 8.82 -0.18
N ALA A 119 6.57 8.42 0.65
CA ALA A 119 7.81 9.15 0.94
C ALA A 119 7.61 10.59 1.49
N TRP A 120 6.39 10.91 1.97
CA TRP A 120 6.06 12.18 2.62
C TRP A 120 6.10 12.08 4.13
N LEU A 121 5.14 11.38 4.76
CA LEU A 121 5.02 11.23 6.23
C LEU A 121 5.54 9.88 6.75
N GLU A 122 6.09 9.08 5.84
CA GLU A 122 6.97 7.94 6.05
C GLU A 122 8.11 8.09 5.03
N GLN A 123 9.33 7.64 5.34
CA GLN A 123 10.47 7.78 4.43
C GLN A 123 10.91 6.44 3.86
N GLU A 124 11.11 6.43 2.55
CA GLU A 124 11.69 5.31 1.79
C GLU A 124 12.86 5.83 0.96
N ASN A 125 14.00 5.14 1.01
CA ASN A 125 15.27 5.58 0.41
C ASN A 125 15.16 5.80 -1.11
N ASN A 126 14.60 4.82 -1.80
CA ASN A 126 14.56 4.74 -3.26
C ASN A 126 13.68 5.80 -3.95
N TYR A 127 13.06 6.74 -3.23
CA TYR A 127 12.17 7.77 -3.81
C TYR A 127 12.89 9.04 -4.21
N ASP A 128 13.87 9.44 -3.41
CA ASP A 128 14.53 10.73 -3.50
C ASP A 128 15.97 10.55 -3.02
N LEU A 129 16.76 9.90 -3.87
CA LEU A 129 18.14 9.50 -3.56
C LEU A 129 19.02 10.72 -3.23
N ASP A 130 18.79 11.86 -3.89
CA ASP A 130 19.51 13.10 -3.62
C ASP A 130 19.18 13.64 -2.23
N TRP A 131 17.90 13.70 -1.86
CA TRP A 131 17.52 14.12 -0.51
C TRP A 131 18.04 13.13 0.54
N TRP A 132 17.94 11.82 0.26
CA TRP A 132 18.43 10.78 1.16
C TRP A 132 19.94 10.91 1.39
N ALA A 133 20.73 11.02 0.32
CA ALA A 133 22.18 11.22 0.42
C ALA A 133 22.56 12.50 1.18
N ALA A 134 21.84 13.60 0.96
CA ALA A 134 22.13 14.89 1.59
C ALA A 134 21.70 14.97 3.07
N ASN A 135 20.73 14.15 3.51
CA ASN A 135 20.12 14.28 4.84
C ASN A 135 20.28 13.08 5.75
N ILE A 136 20.35 11.88 5.18
CA ILE A 136 20.38 10.59 5.88
C ILE A 136 21.72 9.91 5.65
N GLY A 137 22.08 9.72 4.37
CA GLY A 137 23.30 9.03 3.95
C GLY A 137 23.07 7.55 3.61
N PRO A 138 24.02 6.93 2.91
CA PRO A 138 23.85 5.58 2.33
C PRO A 138 23.94 4.44 3.34
N ASN A 139 24.28 4.71 4.61
CA ASN A 139 24.51 3.68 5.62
C ASN A 139 23.26 3.26 6.38
N TYR A 140 22.13 3.94 6.14
CA TYR A 140 20.89 3.70 6.86
C TYR A 140 19.84 3.13 5.91
N PRO A 141 19.31 1.93 6.18
CA PRO A 141 18.30 1.32 5.32
C PRO A 141 16.95 2.03 5.43
N ASP A 142 16.62 2.57 6.62
CA ASP A 142 15.29 3.09 6.93
C ASP A 142 15.33 4.33 7.87
N GLU A 143 14.16 4.96 8.04
CA GLU A 143 13.95 6.10 8.94
C GLU A 143 14.33 5.77 10.40
N TRP A 144 13.99 4.56 10.86
CA TRP A 144 14.21 4.08 12.22
C TRP A 144 15.69 4.07 12.58
N THR A 145 16.49 3.37 11.78
CA THR A 145 17.93 3.16 12.02
C THR A 145 18.66 4.49 11.99
N TRP A 146 18.30 5.37 11.04
CA TRP A 146 18.87 6.69 10.96
C TRP A 146 18.53 7.55 12.18
N CYS A 147 17.24 7.74 12.49
CA CYS A 147 16.82 8.57 13.62
C CYS A 147 17.38 8.04 14.95
N GLY A 148 17.49 6.72 15.12
CA GLY A 148 18.10 6.11 16.30
C GLY A 148 19.59 6.39 16.41
N ALA A 149 20.32 6.41 15.29
CA ALA A 149 21.75 6.70 15.27
C ALA A 149 22.07 8.18 15.56
N VAL A 150 21.27 9.11 15.01
CA VAL A 150 21.57 10.56 15.10
C VAL A 150 20.79 11.29 16.20
N GLY A 151 19.72 10.68 16.70
CA GLY A 151 18.80 11.26 17.67
C GLY A 151 17.80 12.28 17.09
N PHE A 152 16.67 12.47 17.77
CA PHE A 152 15.58 13.33 17.30
C PHE A 152 15.93 14.81 17.18
N ASN A 153 16.94 15.30 17.90
CA ASN A 153 17.42 16.68 17.74
C ASN A 153 18.06 16.93 16.37
N VAL A 154 18.53 15.87 15.69
CA VAL A 154 19.11 15.95 14.35
C VAL A 154 18.11 15.52 13.29
N CYS A 155 17.45 14.36 13.45
CA CYS A 155 16.56 13.86 12.41
C CYS A 155 15.23 14.63 12.35
N GLY A 156 14.70 15.08 13.50
CA GLY A 156 13.40 15.75 13.58
C GLY A 156 13.30 17.02 12.72
N PRO A 157 14.22 17.99 12.83
CA PRO A 157 14.20 19.19 12.00
C PRO A 157 14.28 18.92 10.49
N LYS A 158 15.03 17.88 10.08
CA LYS A 158 15.15 17.47 8.67
C LYS A 158 13.83 16.87 8.16
N LEU A 159 13.19 16.04 8.98
CA LEU A 159 11.89 15.46 8.68
C LEU A 159 10.80 16.53 8.63
N ASP A 160 10.72 17.42 9.62
CA ASP A 160 9.75 18.53 9.61
C ASP A 160 9.93 19.46 8.41
N ALA A 161 11.17 19.74 8.00
CA ALA A 161 11.44 20.51 6.78
C ALA A 161 10.91 19.79 5.53
N ARG A 162 11.12 18.46 5.42
CA ARG A 162 10.58 17.66 4.32
C ARG A 162 9.05 17.62 4.34
N TYR A 163 8.44 17.42 5.52
CA TYR A 163 6.99 17.41 5.67
C TYR A 163 6.35 18.73 5.19
N ALA A 164 7.02 19.86 5.44
CA ALA A 164 6.55 21.19 5.05
C ALA A 164 6.64 21.47 3.55
N SER A 165 7.58 20.85 2.82
CA SER A 165 7.90 21.22 1.43
C SER A 165 7.63 20.14 0.39
N PHE A 166 7.57 18.86 0.77
CA PHE A 166 7.49 17.77 -0.20
C PHE A 166 6.12 17.68 -0.87
N ILE A 167 5.03 17.87 -0.10
CA ILE A 167 3.65 17.98 -0.61
C ILE A 167 3.08 19.34 -0.23
N THR A 168 2.56 20.06 -1.22
CA THR A 168 2.06 21.43 -1.08
C THR A 168 0.63 21.57 -1.60
N LYS A 169 -0.01 22.71 -1.35
CA LYS A 169 -1.34 23.01 -1.92
C LYS A 169 -1.31 23.09 -3.45
N ALA A 170 -0.20 23.53 -4.05
CA ALA A 170 -0.06 23.57 -5.50
C ALA A 170 -0.06 22.16 -6.12
N ASP A 171 0.46 21.16 -5.39
CA ASP A 171 0.36 19.76 -5.79
C ASP A 171 -1.10 19.29 -5.81
N ILE A 172 -1.89 19.67 -4.80
CA ILE A 172 -3.33 19.40 -4.76
C ILE A 172 -4.06 20.06 -5.93
N ASP A 173 -3.71 21.29 -6.28
CA ASP A 173 -4.30 21.98 -7.43
C ASP A 173 -4.03 21.25 -8.75
N LYS A 174 -2.80 20.75 -8.93
CA LYS A 174 -2.41 19.97 -10.12
C LYS A 174 -3.25 18.69 -10.21
N LEU A 175 -3.37 17.95 -9.11
CA LEU A 175 -4.14 16.72 -9.01
C LEU A 175 -5.63 16.97 -9.30
N GLY A 176 -6.23 17.96 -8.65
CA GLY A 176 -7.65 18.28 -8.79
C GLY A 176 -8.03 18.72 -10.20
N LYS A 177 -7.17 19.51 -10.87
CA LYS A 177 -7.38 19.91 -12.28
C LYS A 177 -7.36 18.74 -13.26
N LEU A 178 -6.67 17.66 -12.92
CA LEU A 178 -6.57 16.44 -13.73
C LEU A 178 -7.55 15.34 -13.27
N GLY A 179 -8.52 15.68 -12.42
CA GLY A 179 -9.61 14.79 -12.05
C GLY A 179 -9.25 13.72 -11.01
N ILE A 180 -8.14 13.89 -10.28
CA ILE A 180 -7.88 13.09 -9.08
C ILE A 180 -8.92 13.46 -8.02
N ASN A 181 -9.57 12.45 -7.47
CA ASN A 181 -10.63 12.60 -6.47
C ASN A 181 -10.32 11.88 -5.15
N THR A 182 -9.21 11.16 -5.06
CA THR A 182 -8.86 10.36 -3.87
C THR A 182 -7.37 10.49 -3.58
N LEU A 183 -7.01 10.69 -2.31
CA LEU A 183 -5.62 10.71 -1.86
C LEU A 183 -5.41 9.62 -0.81
N ARG A 184 -4.49 8.68 -1.07
CA ARG A 184 -4.04 7.71 -0.07
C ARG A 184 -2.75 8.23 0.54
N ILE A 185 -2.73 8.42 1.86
CA ILE A 185 -1.63 9.10 2.56
C ILE A 185 -1.05 8.15 3.61
N PRO A 186 0.06 7.47 3.27
CA PRO A 186 0.85 6.69 4.23
C PRO A 186 1.37 7.57 5.36
N THR A 187 1.33 7.03 6.58
CA THR A 187 1.86 7.66 7.80
C THR A 187 2.48 6.58 8.68
N THR A 188 3.60 6.89 9.33
CA THR A 188 4.11 6.02 10.40
C THR A 188 3.20 6.10 11.64
N TYR A 189 3.22 5.07 12.51
CA TYR A 189 2.50 5.16 13.79
C TYR A 189 3.01 6.29 14.68
N ALA A 190 4.25 6.74 14.49
CA ALA A 190 4.87 7.80 15.29
C ALA A 190 4.24 9.17 15.07
N ALA A 191 3.48 9.36 13.97
CA ALA A 191 2.61 10.52 13.78
C ALA A 191 1.42 10.54 14.77
N TRP A 192 1.04 9.39 15.32
CA TRP A 192 -0.23 9.19 16.03
C TRP A 192 -0.07 8.86 17.50
N VAL A 193 1.01 8.15 17.85
CA VAL A 193 1.27 7.67 19.22
C VAL A 193 2.77 7.64 19.51
N LYS A 194 3.15 8.06 20.73
CA LYS A 194 4.51 7.90 21.24
C LYS A 194 4.66 6.54 21.89
N VAL A 195 5.49 5.68 21.30
CA VAL A 195 5.80 4.35 21.83
C VAL A 195 7.17 4.38 22.52
N PRO A 196 7.28 3.98 23.79
CA PRO A 196 8.58 3.89 24.46
C PRO A 196 9.57 3.01 23.69
N GLY A 197 10.77 3.53 23.45
CA GLY A 197 11.83 2.83 22.70
C GLY A 197 11.75 2.97 21.18
N SER A 198 10.68 3.54 20.63
CA SER A 198 10.59 3.82 19.19
C SER A 198 11.67 4.80 18.74
N GLN A 199 12.32 4.51 17.62
CA GLN A 199 13.27 5.40 16.97
C GLN A 199 12.66 6.20 15.81
N LEU A 200 11.34 6.07 15.57
CA LEU A 200 10.64 6.92 14.61
C LEU A 200 10.31 8.27 15.23
N TYR A 201 10.47 9.34 14.46
CA TYR A 201 10.28 10.69 14.96
C TYR A 201 8.80 11.01 15.19
N THR A 202 8.44 11.47 16.40
CA THR A 202 7.12 12.06 16.68
C THR A 202 7.23 13.58 16.71
N GLY A 203 6.67 14.24 15.70
CA GLY A 203 6.75 15.69 15.50
C GLY A 203 5.45 16.29 14.98
N SER A 204 5.56 17.12 13.94
CA SER A 204 4.44 17.93 13.44
C SER A 204 3.64 17.26 12.31
N GLN A 205 3.77 15.94 12.10
CA GLN A 205 3.15 15.22 10.99
C GLN A 205 1.65 15.50 10.86
N GLN A 206 0.90 15.45 11.97
CA GLN A 206 -0.55 15.71 11.96
C GLN A 206 -0.90 17.14 11.53
N ALA A 207 -0.05 18.13 11.82
CA ALA A 207 -0.30 19.52 11.43
C ALA A 207 -0.16 19.68 9.91
N TYR A 208 0.88 19.11 9.31
CA TYR A 208 1.08 19.11 7.85
C TYR A 208 -0.02 18.30 7.15
N LEU A 209 -0.38 17.13 7.69
CA LEU A 209 -1.49 16.31 7.20
C LEU A 209 -2.82 17.09 7.22
N ARG A 210 -3.13 17.79 8.32
CA ARG A 210 -4.34 18.62 8.44
C ARG A 210 -4.40 19.69 7.37
N ALA A 211 -3.29 20.40 7.14
CA ALA A 211 -3.24 21.50 6.18
C ALA A 211 -3.55 21.03 4.75
N ILE A 212 -2.99 19.88 4.35
CA ILE A 212 -3.20 19.30 3.02
C ILE A 212 -4.58 18.68 2.88
N THR A 213 -5.01 17.86 3.85
CA THR A 213 -6.31 17.17 3.78
C THR A 213 -7.50 18.15 3.82
N ASN A 214 -7.44 19.18 4.66
CA ASN A 214 -8.47 20.23 4.65
C ASN A 214 -8.55 20.93 3.29
N TYR A 215 -7.39 21.30 2.71
CA TYR A 215 -7.36 21.98 1.41
C TYR A 215 -7.91 21.10 0.28
N ALA A 216 -7.52 19.82 0.24
CA ALA A 216 -7.98 18.85 -0.74
C ALA A 216 -9.49 18.60 -0.66
N ILE A 217 -10.03 18.45 0.55
CA ILE A 217 -11.47 18.26 0.77
C ILE A 217 -12.24 19.55 0.46
N ASP A 218 -11.78 20.73 0.91
CA ASP A 218 -12.52 21.98 0.73
C ASP A 218 -12.56 22.44 -0.72
N THR A 219 -11.45 22.30 -1.43
CA THR A 219 -11.27 22.88 -2.77
C THR A 219 -11.76 21.95 -3.87
N TYR A 220 -11.51 20.64 -3.70
CA TYR A 220 -11.74 19.64 -4.75
C TYR A 220 -12.69 18.52 -4.31
N ASN A 221 -13.13 18.53 -3.05
CA ASN A 221 -13.91 17.45 -2.45
C ASN A 221 -13.27 16.07 -2.64
N MET A 222 -11.94 16.03 -2.55
CA MET A 222 -11.20 14.77 -2.58
C MET A 222 -11.51 13.94 -1.34
N HIS A 223 -11.60 12.63 -1.51
CA HIS A 223 -11.69 11.67 -0.42
C HIS A 223 -10.29 11.28 0.06
N ILE A 224 -10.09 11.18 1.38
CA ILE A 224 -8.79 10.92 1.99
C ILE A 224 -8.78 9.53 2.62
N ILE A 225 -7.77 8.73 2.29
CA ILE A 225 -7.46 7.49 3.00
C ILE A 225 -6.25 7.76 3.88
N ILE A 226 -6.44 7.73 5.21
CA ILE A 226 -5.33 7.81 6.16
C ILE A 226 -4.77 6.40 6.32
N GLY A 227 -3.57 6.17 5.81
CA GLY A 227 -2.86 4.89 5.90
C GLY A 227 -1.94 4.85 7.10
N LEU A 228 -2.21 3.95 8.05
CA LEU A 228 -1.31 3.60 9.12
C LEU A 228 -0.33 2.54 8.58
N HIS A 229 0.74 3.03 7.97
CA HIS A 229 1.62 2.24 7.10
C HIS A 229 2.58 1.36 7.89
N SER A 230 3.02 1.85 9.06
CA SER A 230 3.73 1.07 10.07
C SER A 230 2.91 0.90 11.34
N LEU A 231 3.12 -0.21 12.06
CA LEU A 231 2.60 -0.42 13.40
C LEU A 231 3.73 -0.72 14.39
N PRO A 232 3.55 -0.42 15.69
CA PRO A 232 4.56 -0.68 16.70
C PRO A 232 5.02 -2.14 16.68
N GLY A 233 6.33 -2.38 16.57
CA GLY A 233 6.94 -3.69 16.48
C GLY A 233 7.16 -4.22 15.06
N GLY A 234 6.65 -3.58 14.01
CA GLY A 234 6.89 -3.99 12.62
C GLY A 234 5.93 -5.07 12.14
N VAL A 235 5.32 -4.84 10.96
CA VAL A 235 4.28 -5.71 10.40
C VAL A 235 4.73 -6.60 9.25
N ASN A 236 5.94 -6.41 8.72
CA ASN A 236 6.39 -7.11 7.52
C ASN A 236 7.92 -7.21 7.36
N THR A 237 8.70 -6.89 8.41
CA THR A 237 10.17 -6.96 8.39
C THR A 237 10.85 -5.96 7.44
N LEU A 238 10.09 -5.07 6.79
CA LEU A 238 10.59 -4.01 5.90
C LEU A 238 10.63 -2.67 6.64
N GLY A 239 11.41 -1.70 6.10
CA GLY A 239 11.43 -0.33 6.58
C GLY A 239 10.04 0.31 6.64
N ILE A 240 9.18 0.01 5.65
CA ILE A 240 7.80 0.51 5.59
C ILE A 240 6.90 -0.01 6.74
N GLY A 241 7.20 -1.18 7.29
CA GLY A 241 6.42 -1.80 8.36
C GLY A 241 6.76 -1.28 9.75
N GLU A 242 7.99 -0.80 9.95
CA GLU A 242 8.49 0.00 11.08
C GLU A 242 10.00 0.25 10.90
N ALA A 243 10.73 -0.85 10.67
CA ALA A 243 12.18 -0.91 10.48
C ALA A 243 12.54 -2.27 9.87
N PHE A 244 13.62 -2.32 9.11
CA PHE A 244 14.13 -3.56 8.54
C PHE A 244 14.47 -4.57 9.65
N GLY A 245 13.96 -5.80 9.53
CA GLY A 245 14.16 -6.86 10.52
C GLY A 245 13.16 -6.89 11.68
N HIS A 246 12.19 -5.97 11.75
CA HIS A 246 11.19 -5.93 12.82
C HIS A 246 9.91 -6.71 12.47
N ASP A 247 9.49 -7.63 13.35
CA ASP A 247 8.28 -8.46 13.19
C ASP A 247 7.47 -8.66 14.50
N ALA A 248 7.84 -7.96 15.57
CA ALA A 248 7.26 -8.08 16.91
C ALA A 248 5.82 -7.52 17.06
N TRP A 249 5.20 -6.98 16.01
CA TRP A 249 3.78 -6.56 16.09
C TRP A 249 2.86 -7.77 16.32
N PHE A 250 3.17 -8.91 15.68
CA PHE A 250 2.37 -10.11 15.78
C PHE A 250 2.41 -10.72 17.19
N PHE A 251 1.25 -11.16 17.68
CA PHE A 251 1.11 -11.84 18.97
C PHE A 251 1.58 -11.06 20.20
N ASN A 252 1.64 -9.73 20.11
CA ASN A 252 2.11 -8.84 21.16
C ASN A 252 1.02 -7.87 21.61
N ALA A 253 0.42 -8.11 22.78
CA ALA A 253 -0.66 -7.29 23.30
C ALA A 253 -0.24 -5.83 23.61
N THR A 254 1.03 -5.58 23.92
CA THR A 254 1.53 -4.21 24.15
C THR A 254 1.56 -3.43 22.84
N ASN A 255 2.09 -4.04 21.78
CA ASN A 255 2.10 -3.45 20.44
C ASN A 255 0.68 -3.25 19.91
N LEU A 256 -0.21 -4.20 20.15
CA LEU A 256 -1.64 -4.07 19.81
C LEU A 256 -2.32 -2.90 20.53
N ASP A 257 -2.04 -2.68 21.82
CA ASP A 257 -2.56 -1.51 22.56
C ASP A 257 -2.07 -0.20 21.93
N TYR A 258 -0.78 -0.10 21.58
CA TYR A 258 -0.27 1.09 20.91
C TYR A 258 -0.85 1.28 19.50
N SER A 259 -1.05 0.21 18.72
CA SER A 259 -1.78 0.27 17.44
C SER A 259 -3.19 0.83 17.64
N PHE A 260 -3.90 0.37 18.67
CA PHE A 260 -5.22 0.89 19.00
C PHE A 260 -5.22 2.37 19.41
N ARG A 261 -4.22 2.82 20.18
CA ARG A 261 -4.06 4.23 20.53
C ARG A 261 -3.76 5.09 19.30
N ALA A 262 -3.00 4.58 18.33
CA ALA A 262 -2.79 5.25 17.05
C ALA A 262 -4.13 5.41 16.29
N ILE A 263 -4.96 4.36 16.25
CA ILE A 263 -6.30 4.40 15.64
C ILE A 263 -7.21 5.40 16.34
N ASP A 264 -7.21 5.44 17.68
CA ASP A 264 -7.98 6.42 18.45
C ASP A 264 -7.53 7.86 18.15
N SER A 265 -6.21 8.07 17.93
CA SER A 265 -5.63 9.36 17.50
C SER A 265 -6.06 9.75 16.08
N ILE A 266 -6.08 8.80 15.12
CA ILE A 266 -6.61 9.00 13.77
C ILE A 266 -8.09 9.37 13.81
N LEU A 267 -8.89 8.68 14.62
CA LEU A 267 -10.31 8.97 14.78
C LEU A 267 -10.55 10.36 15.41
N SER A 268 -9.71 10.76 16.37
CA SER A 268 -9.71 12.12 16.91
C SER A 268 -9.39 13.15 15.82
N PHE A 269 -8.38 12.88 14.99
CA PHE A 269 -8.04 13.72 13.85
C PHE A 269 -9.21 13.85 12.86
N ILE A 270 -9.89 12.75 12.52
CA ILE A 270 -11.04 12.75 11.61
C ILE A 270 -12.23 13.52 12.22
N SER A 271 -12.59 13.23 13.47
CA SER A 271 -13.75 13.87 14.13
C SER A 271 -13.57 15.38 14.34
N THR A 272 -12.35 15.82 14.64
CA THR A 272 -12.02 17.25 14.82
C THR A 272 -11.78 18.00 13.51
N SER A 273 -11.83 17.32 12.36
CA SER A 273 -11.61 17.94 11.05
C SER A 273 -12.76 18.85 10.58
N GLY A 274 -13.97 18.68 11.14
CA GLY A 274 -15.21 19.24 10.58
C GLY A 274 -15.62 18.65 9.22
N ARG A 275 -14.93 17.59 8.76
CA ARG A 275 -15.04 16.95 7.44
C ARG A 275 -15.08 15.43 7.54
N THR A 276 -15.70 14.90 8.59
CA THR A 276 -15.72 13.47 8.93
C THR A 276 -16.11 12.57 7.75
N TYR A 277 -16.95 13.08 6.84
CA TYR A 277 -17.41 12.39 5.64
C TYR A 277 -16.30 12.09 4.61
N GLY A 278 -15.21 12.86 4.61
CA GLY A 278 -14.16 12.81 3.60
C GLY A 278 -13.00 11.86 3.93
N PHE A 279 -13.19 10.91 4.85
CA PHE A 279 -12.13 10.04 5.34
C PHE A 279 -12.47 8.55 5.30
N THR A 280 -11.44 7.73 5.06
CA THR A 280 -11.37 6.28 5.27
C THR A 280 -10.09 5.97 6.04
N ILE A 281 -10.13 4.95 6.90
CA ILE A 281 -8.96 4.51 7.68
C ILE A 281 -8.44 3.20 7.08
N ALA A 282 -7.18 3.19 6.63
CA ALA A 282 -6.45 1.96 6.31
C ALA A 282 -5.51 1.65 7.50
N PRO A 283 -5.87 0.73 8.41
CA PRO A 283 -5.25 0.61 9.72
C PRO A 283 -3.96 -0.24 9.74
N ILE A 284 -3.60 -0.86 8.60
CA ILE A 284 -2.38 -1.66 8.41
C ILE A 284 -2.01 -1.66 6.92
N ASN A 285 -0.73 -1.81 6.61
CA ASN A 285 -0.23 -1.94 5.24
C ASN A 285 0.62 -3.20 5.10
N GLU A 286 0.31 -4.02 4.09
CA GLU A 286 1.09 -5.20 3.67
C GLU A 286 1.61 -6.09 4.82
N PRO A 287 0.74 -6.54 5.75
CA PRO A 287 1.20 -7.33 6.88
C PRO A 287 1.65 -8.73 6.43
N SER A 288 2.76 -9.19 7.00
CA SER A 288 3.40 -10.47 6.71
C SER A 288 4.19 -10.92 7.94
N ASP A 289 3.81 -12.03 8.55
CA ASP A 289 4.56 -12.65 9.66
C ASP A 289 5.56 -13.72 9.17
N ASN A 290 5.74 -13.85 7.86
CA ASN A 290 6.76 -14.70 7.24
C ASN A 290 7.48 -13.98 6.10
N PHE A 291 8.61 -13.35 6.42
CA PHE A 291 9.41 -12.57 5.46
C PHE A 291 9.79 -13.35 4.19
N ALA A 292 10.14 -14.64 4.31
CA ALA A 292 10.53 -15.48 3.17
C ALA A 292 9.38 -15.72 2.16
N GLY A 293 8.13 -15.50 2.60
CA GLY A 293 6.93 -15.60 1.77
C GLY A 293 6.29 -14.24 1.48
N PHE A 294 6.91 -13.12 1.83
CA PHE A 294 6.36 -11.78 1.64
C PHE A 294 5.84 -11.57 0.20
N ALA A 295 4.74 -10.83 0.05
CA ALA A 295 4.02 -10.64 -1.21
C ALA A 295 3.46 -11.93 -1.86
N THR A 296 3.42 -13.05 -1.12
CA THR A 296 2.80 -14.29 -1.58
C THR A 296 1.87 -14.85 -0.51
N PRO A 297 1.02 -15.84 -0.85
CA PRO A 297 0.22 -16.54 0.15
C PRO A 297 1.03 -17.25 1.25
N SER A 298 2.33 -17.43 1.08
CA SER A 298 3.21 -17.99 2.12
C SER A 298 3.63 -16.94 3.16
N GLY A 299 3.38 -15.65 2.91
CA GLY A 299 3.83 -14.53 3.77
C GLY A 299 3.01 -14.36 5.04
N LEU A 300 1.86 -15.03 5.15
CA LEU A 300 0.99 -14.95 6.31
C LEU A 300 0.64 -16.33 6.86
N THR A 301 0.95 -16.57 8.12
CA THR A 301 0.56 -17.80 8.82
C THR A 301 -0.90 -17.77 9.27
N THR A 302 -1.46 -18.94 9.61
CA THR A 302 -2.78 -19.06 10.25
C THR A 302 -2.91 -18.18 11.50
N ASN A 303 -1.83 -18.08 12.30
CA ASN A 303 -1.82 -17.24 13.48
C ASN A 303 -1.78 -15.75 13.08
N GLY A 304 -1.03 -15.38 12.05
CA GLY A 304 -1.01 -14.03 11.49
C GLY A 304 -2.41 -13.58 11.05
N THR A 305 -3.15 -14.44 10.34
CA THR A 305 -4.56 -14.20 9.96
C THR A 305 -5.46 -13.99 11.18
N ASN A 306 -5.32 -14.82 12.22
CA ASN A 306 -6.04 -14.65 13.49
C ASN A 306 -5.72 -13.30 14.17
N TRP A 307 -4.46 -12.89 14.14
CA TRP A 307 -4.02 -11.64 14.75
C TRP A 307 -4.54 -10.41 14.00
N ILE A 308 -4.48 -10.43 12.66
CA ILE A 308 -5.08 -9.38 11.82
C ILE A 308 -6.59 -9.31 12.06
N ASN A 309 -7.30 -10.42 12.10
CA ASN A 309 -8.74 -10.43 12.42
C ASN A 309 -9.03 -9.81 13.80
N THR A 310 -8.24 -10.15 14.82
CA THR A 310 -8.32 -9.55 16.16
C THR A 310 -8.16 -8.04 16.12
N TYR A 311 -7.16 -7.56 15.39
CA TYR A 311 -6.90 -6.13 15.23
C TYR A 311 -8.05 -5.43 14.48
N MET A 312 -8.48 -5.95 13.33
CA MET A 312 -9.55 -5.33 12.51
C MET A 312 -10.87 -5.22 13.27
N GLN A 313 -11.27 -6.22 14.04
CA GLN A 313 -12.47 -6.17 14.87
C GLN A 313 -12.35 -5.11 15.99
N GLY A 314 -11.15 -4.96 16.54
CA GLY A 314 -10.84 -3.89 17.49
C GLY A 314 -10.88 -2.49 16.88
N VAL A 315 -10.45 -2.33 15.62
CA VAL A 315 -10.54 -1.07 14.86
C VAL A 315 -12.00 -0.75 14.54
N LEU A 316 -12.79 -1.71 14.04
CA LEU A 316 -14.22 -1.54 13.79
C LEU A 316 -14.98 -1.12 15.04
N SER A 317 -14.65 -1.71 16.20
CA SER A 317 -15.25 -1.35 17.49
C SER A 317 -14.92 0.09 17.91
N ARG A 318 -13.73 0.60 17.57
CA ARG A 318 -13.32 1.99 17.82
C ARG A 318 -13.99 2.98 16.87
N ILE A 319 -14.00 2.67 15.57
CA ILE A 319 -14.76 3.42 14.57
C ILE A 319 -16.21 3.56 15.01
N ALA A 320 -16.83 2.46 15.47
CA ALA A 320 -18.21 2.44 15.91
C ALA A 320 -18.53 3.35 17.11
N LYS A 321 -17.54 3.65 17.96
CA LYS A 321 -17.70 4.60 19.08
C LYS A 321 -17.68 6.07 18.62
N VAL A 322 -17.14 6.33 17.43
CA VAL A 322 -17.04 7.69 16.86
C VAL A 322 -18.12 7.89 15.79
N ASP A 323 -18.06 7.13 14.70
CA ASP A 323 -19.07 7.14 13.63
C ASP A 323 -18.92 5.91 12.72
N LYS A 324 -19.90 4.99 12.73
CA LYS A 324 -19.91 3.77 11.91
C LYS A 324 -19.90 4.01 10.39
N ARG A 325 -20.15 5.25 9.95
CA ARG A 325 -20.12 5.63 8.53
C ARG A 325 -18.70 5.85 8.02
N ILE A 326 -17.70 6.00 8.88
CA ILE A 326 -16.28 6.02 8.48
C ILE A 326 -15.89 4.60 8.02
N PRO A 327 -15.46 4.40 6.76
CA PRO A 327 -15.07 3.07 6.29
C PRO A 327 -13.74 2.62 6.87
N LEU A 328 -13.62 1.30 7.13
CA LEU A 328 -12.35 0.62 7.33
C LEU A 328 -11.87 0.07 5.98
N MET A 329 -10.60 0.27 5.66
CA MET A 329 -9.94 -0.29 4.48
C MET A 329 -8.93 -1.35 4.92
N LEU A 330 -9.20 -2.63 4.65
CA LEU A 330 -8.33 -3.75 5.04
C LEU A 330 -7.38 -4.06 3.87
N GLN A 331 -6.08 -3.86 4.08
CA GLN A 331 -5.06 -4.32 3.13
C GLN A 331 -4.97 -5.84 3.20
N ASP A 332 -5.07 -6.48 2.03
CA ASP A 332 -5.41 -7.90 1.90
C ASP A 332 -4.27 -8.89 2.16
N ALA A 333 -3.08 -8.42 2.56
CA ALA A 333 -1.88 -9.24 2.72
C ALA A 333 -1.56 -10.11 1.50
N PHE A 334 -1.95 -9.66 0.30
CA PHE A 334 -1.80 -10.37 -0.98
C PHE A 334 -2.67 -11.64 -1.12
N PHE A 335 -3.74 -11.77 -0.33
CA PHE A 335 -4.68 -12.91 -0.39
C PHE A 335 -5.98 -12.64 -1.16
N SER A 336 -6.24 -11.40 -1.59
CA SER A 336 -7.50 -10.92 -2.19
C SER A 336 -8.69 -10.86 -1.22
N GLU A 337 -9.79 -10.26 -1.69
CA GLU A 337 -11.04 -10.10 -0.92
C GLU A 337 -11.67 -11.43 -0.51
N GLN A 338 -11.63 -12.46 -1.35
CA GLN A 338 -12.29 -13.74 -1.09
C GLN A 338 -11.75 -14.40 0.18
N TYR A 339 -10.46 -14.26 0.45
CA TYR A 339 -9.83 -14.83 1.64
C TYR A 339 -10.38 -14.23 2.93
N TRP A 340 -10.53 -12.90 2.96
CA TRP A 340 -10.96 -12.15 4.14
C TRP A 340 -12.48 -12.06 4.31
N SER A 341 -13.23 -12.19 3.21
CA SER A 341 -14.68 -12.02 3.16
C SER A 341 -15.45 -12.79 4.25
N PRO A 342 -15.18 -14.09 4.53
CA PRO A 342 -15.92 -14.84 5.54
C PRO A 342 -15.80 -14.32 6.98
N PHE A 343 -14.74 -13.56 7.31
CA PHE A 343 -14.50 -13.08 8.67
C PHE A 343 -15.40 -11.93 9.11
N PHE A 344 -16.05 -11.25 8.16
CA PHE A 344 -16.80 -10.04 8.43
C PHE A 344 -18.25 -10.16 7.95
N PRO A 345 -19.27 -9.69 8.69
CA PRO A 345 -20.64 -9.60 8.18
C PRO A 345 -20.73 -8.68 6.94
N ALA A 346 -21.61 -8.98 5.98
CA ALA A 346 -21.78 -8.18 4.76
C ALA A 346 -22.26 -6.73 5.01
N SER A 347 -22.79 -6.45 6.19
CA SER A 347 -23.18 -5.11 6.66
C SER A 347 -22.03 -4.26 7.18
N THR A 348 -20.83 -4.84 7.33
CA THR A 348 -19.63 -4.11 7.76
C THR A 348 -19.26 -3.09 6.69
N ASN A 349 -19.01 -1.84 7.11
CA ASN A 349 -18.52 -0.79 6.23
C ASN A 349 -17.01 -0.97 5.97
N LEU A 350 -16.72 -1.99 5.17
CA LEU A 350 -15.39 -2.50 4.86
C LEU A 350 -15.14 -2.36 3.35
N VAL A 351 -13.92 -1.95 3.00
CA VAL A 351 -13.36 -2.03 1.64
C VAL A 351 -12.04 -2.80 1.71
N ILE A 352 -11.77 -3.64 0.73
CA ILE A 352 -10.49 -4.35 0.63
C ILE A 352 -9.52 -3.52 -0.21
N ASP A 353 -8.30 -3.37 0.27
CA ASP A 353 -7.17 -2.75 -0.44
C ASP A 353 -6.24 -3.83 -0.98
N SER A 354 -6.13 -3.90 -2.31
CA SER A 354 -5.23 -4.82 -3.00
C SER A 354 -4.13 -4.04 -3.71
N HIS A 355 -2.89 -4.50 -3.57
CA HIS A 355 -1.74 -3.89 -4.25
C HIS A 355 -1.34 -4.75 -5.46
N ILE A 356 -1.16 -4.13 -6.62
CA ILE A 356 -0.84 -4.83 -7.87
C ILE A 356 0.40 -4.22 -8.52
N TYR A 357 1.45 -5.04 -8.64
CA TYR A 357 2.72 -4.65 -9.23
C TYR A 357 3.23 -5.66 -10.25
N PHE A 358 3.81 -5.17 -11.34
CA PHE A 358 4.34 -6.00 -12.43
C PHE A 358 5.87 -6.01 -12.53
N PHE A 359 6.57 -5.09 -11.85
CA PHE A 359 8.03 -4.95 -11.92
C PHE A 359 8.81 -6.15 -11.39
N ALA A 360 8.10 -7.04 -10.73
CA ALA A 360 8.64 -8.15 -9.98
C ALA A 360 7.92 -9.47 -10.38
N ALA A 361 6.99 -9.39 -11.33
CA ALA A 361 6.25 -10.55 -11.82
C ALA A 361 7.05 -11.23 -12.95
N ALA A 362 7.45 -12.48 -12.72
CA ALA A 362 8.16 -13.28 -13.72
C ALA A 362 7.38 -13.32 -15.05
N GLY A 363 8.06 -13.00 -16.15
CA GLY A 363 7.45 -12.99 -17.49
C GLY A 363 6.58 -11.76 -17.80
N ALA A 364 6.55 -10.74 -16.94
CA ALA A 364 5.86 -9.49 -17.23
C ALA A 364 6.70 -8.57 -18.14
N TYR A 365 6.50 -8.69 -19.45
CA TYR A 365 7.06 -7.78 -20.44
C TYR A 365 6.08 -6.66 -20.76
N SER A 366 6.57 -5.41 -20.80
CA SER A 366 5.76 -4.19 -21.02
C SER A 366 4.69 -4.36 -22.11
N GLN A 367 5.07 -4.84 -23.29
CA GLN A 367 4.19 -4.98 -24.47
C GLN A 367 3.06 -6.01 -24.30
N TYR A 368 3.12 -6.88 -23.29
CA TYR A 368 2.14 -7.95 -23.06
C TYR A 368 1.31 -7.76 -21.79
N VAL A 369 1.65 -6.79 -20.93
CA VAL A 369 0.90 -6.58 -19.68
C VAL A 369 -0.50 -6.03 -19.94
N ALA A 370 -0.66 -4.99 -20.77
CA ALA A 370 -1.96 -4.32 -20.93
C ALA A 370 -3.11 -5.28 -21.33
N PRO A 371 -2.95 -6.21 -22.29
CA PRO A 371 -3.99 -7.20 -22.60
C PRO A 371 -4.39 -8.11 -21.42
N ALA A 372 -3.49 -8.37 -20.47
CA ALA A 372 -3.76 -9.23 -19.32
C ALA A 372 -4.42 -8.50 -18.13
N VAL A 373 -4.20 -7.19 -18.01
CA VAL A 373 -4.67 -6.34 -16.89
C VAL A 373 -6.19 -6.45 -16.69
N CYS A 374 -6.97 -6.45 -17.77
CA CYS A 374 -8.43 -6.52 -17.71
C CYS A 374 -8.92 -7.81 -17.03
N GLY A 375 -8.34 -8.96 -17.39
CA GLY A 375 -8.67 -10.25 -16.79
C GLY A 375 -8.23 -10.34 -15.32
N GLN A 376 -7.03 -9.86 -15.01
CA GLN A 376 -6.52 -9.79 -13.65
C GLN A 376 -7.40 -8.88 -12.77
N ALA A 377 -7.72 -7.67 -13.24
CA ALA A 377 -8.58 -6.73 -12.52
C ALA A 377 -9.99 -7.29 -12.30
N LYS A 378 -10.54 -8.02 -13.28
CA LYS A 378 -11.82 -8.72 -13.10
C LYS A 378 -11.77 -9.73 -11.96
N TYR A 379 -10.70 -10.52 -11.88
CA TYR A 379 -10.56 -11.54 -10.85
C TYR A 379 -10.30 -10.94 -9.46
N ILE A 380 -9.28 -10.07 -9.35
CA ILE A 380 -8.88 -9.45 -8.08
C ILE A 380 -9.94 -8.46 -7.60
N GLY A 381 -10.44 -7.61 -8.50
CA GLY A 381 -11.33 -6.50 -8.16
C GLY A 381 -12.76 -6.91 -7.80
N GLN A 382 -13.22 -8.08 -8.23
CA GLN A 382 -14.57 -8.56 -7.93
C GLN A 382 -14.63 -9.49 -6.72
N GLY A 383 -13.55 -10.23 -6.41
CA GLY A 383 -13.54 -11.15 -5.29
C GLY A 383 -14.73 -12.12 -5.32
N ASP A 384 -15.41 -12.32 -4.19
CA ASP A 384 -16.72 -13.00 -4.12
C ASP A 384 -17.90 -12.01 -4.21
N GLY A 385 -17.61 -10.72 -4.27
CA GLY A 385 -18.58 -9.62 -4.42
C GLY A 385 -19.20 -9.12 -3.11
N LYS A 386 -18.82 -9.65 -1.94
CA LYS A 386 -19.36 -9.22 -0.65
C LYS A 386 -18.85 -7.83 -0.25
N PHE A 387 -17.56 -7.59 -0.43
CA PHE A 387 -16.92 -6.30 -0.16
C PHE A 387 -16.37 -5.66 -1.44
N PRO A 388 -16.43 -4.31 -1.53
CA PRO A 388 -15.76 -3.60 -2.61
C PRO A 388 -14.25 -3.78 -2.48
N VAL A 389 -13.57 -3.94 -3.62
CA VAL A 389 -12.10 -3.91 -3.72
C VAL A 389 -11.68 -2.56 -4.27
N PHE A 390 -10.60 -1.99 -3.75
CA PHE A 390 -9.92 -0.81 -4.23
C PHE A 390 -8.47 -1.18 -4.50
N ILE A 391 -7.91 -0.79 -5.64
CA ILE A 391 -6.50 -1.06 -5.95
C ILE A 391 -5.66 0.09 -5.38
N GLY A 392 -5.28 0.01 -4.11
CA GLY A 392 -4.66 1.14 -3.40
C GLY A 392 -3.24 1.43 -3.79
N GLU A 393 -2.55 0.46 -4.42
CA GLU A 393 -1.21 0.68 -4.96
C GLU A 393 -0.99 -0.07 -6.28
N TRP A 394 -0.41 0.63 -7.25
CA TRP A 394 0.01 0.11 -8.55
C TRP A 394 0.94 1.11 -9.27
N SER A 395 1.73 0.65 -10.23
CA SER A 395 2.63 1.50 -11.04
C SER A 395 2.72 1.04 -12.50
N LEU A 396 3.59 1.68 -13.30
CA LEU A 396 3.78 1.30 -14.72
C LEU A 396 5.01 0.43 -14.98
N GLN A 397 5.88 0.21 -13.99
CA GLN A 397 7.08 -0.59 -14.21
C GLN A 397 6.69 -2.07 -14.36
N THR A 398 7.20 -2.69 -15.41
CA THR A 398 7.16 -4.14 -15.64
C THR A 398 8.55 -4.74 -15.42
N LEU A 399 8.62 -6.06 -15.23
CA LEU A 399 9.91 -6.71 -14.97
C LEU A 399 10.86 -6.60 -16.17
N TYR A 400 10.34 -6.68 -17.40
CA TYR A 400 11.15 -6.67 -18.61
C TYR A 400 10.65 -5.69 -19.69
N ASN A 401 11.58 -5.21 -20.51
CA ASN A 401 11.39 -4.41 -21.72
C ASN A 401 10.49 -3.19 -21.52
N ASN A 402 10.69 -2.42 -20.46
CA ASN A 402 9.98 -1.16 -20.26
C ASN A 402 10.25 -0.22 -21.43
N THR A 403 9.22 0.50 -21.89
CA THR A 403 9.37 1.51 -22.96
C THR A 403 8.62 2.77 -22.59
N LEU A 404 9.22 3.92 -22.87
CA LEU A 404 8.64 5.22 -22.51
C LEU A 404 7.36 5.49 -23.32
N SER A 405 7.31 4.99 -24.56
CA SER A 405 6.19 5.15 -25.49
C SER A 405 4.95 4.32 -25.10
N TYR A 406 5.13 3.19 -24.39
CA TYR A 406 4.01 2.32 -24.02
C TYR A 406 3.31 2.71 -22.72
N ARG A 407 3.94 3.56 -21.90
CA ARG A 407 3.40 4.03 -20.60
C ARG A 407 1.96 4.52 -20.70
N LYS A 408 1.61 5.28 -21.74
CA LYS A 408 0.24 5.77 -21.93
C LYS A 408 -0.76 4.62 -22.09
N THR A 409 -0.45 3.67 -22.95
CA THR A 409 -1.31 2.51 -23.18
C THR A 409 -1.50 1.69 -21.89
N LEU A 410 -0.43 1.47 -21.14
CA LEU A 410 -0.49 0.71 -19.89
C LEU A 410 -1.27 1.45 -18.80
N TYR A 411 -1.01 2.76 -18.63
CA TYR A 411 -1.74 3.62 -17.68
C TYR A 411 -3.25 3.64 -17.98
N ASP A 412 -3.61 3.98 -19.22
CA ASP A 412 -5.00 4.03 -19.68
C ASP A 412 -5.72 2.69 -19.49
N THR A 413 -5.00 1.58 -19.68
CA THR A 413 -5.57 0.23 -19.51
C THR A 413 -5.79 -0.14 -18.05
N GLN A 414 -4.80 0.11 -17.17
CA GLN A 414 -4.93 -0.12 -15.73
C GLN A 414 -6.04 0.73 -15.11
N VAL A 415 -6.08 2.04 -15.40
CA VAL A 415 -7.15 2.94 -14.92
C VAL A 415 -8.53 2.44 -15.33
N TYR A 416 -8.70 2.06 -16.60
CA TYR A 416 -9.98 1.55 -17.08
C TYR A 416 -10.37 0.23 -16.41
N ALA A 417 -9.44 -0.72 -16.34
CA ALA A 417 -9.71 -2.03 -15.76
C ALA A 417 -10.08 -1.93 -14.27
N TYR A 418 -9.35 -1.14 -13.50
CA TYR A 418 -9.61 -0.93 -12.07
C TYR A 418 -10.89 -0.13 -11.82
N GLN A 419 -11.26 0.79 -12.71
CA GLN A 419 -12.57 1.44 -12.64
C GLN A 419 -13.72 0.47 -12.95
N LYS A 420 -13.55 -0.38 -13.97
CA LYS A 420 -14.58 -1.28 -14.47
C LYS A 420 -14.87 -2.42 -13.49
N TYR A 421 -13.81 -3.00 -12.91
CA TYR A 421 -13.92 -4.22 -12.10
C TYR A 421 -13.71 -4.02 -10.60
N ALA A 422 -13.12 -2.91 -10.18
CA ALA A 422 -12.92 -2.56 -8.77
C ALA A 422 -13.55 -1.19 -8.47
N SER A 423 -13.30 -0.64 -7.29
CA SER A 423 -13.78 0.67 -6.84
C SER A 423 -12.84 1.80 -7.31
N GLY A 424 -12.06 1.56 -8.37
CA GLY A 424 -10.99 2.44 -8.81
C GLY A 424 -9.65 2.08 -8.17
N SER A 425 -8.72 3.04 -8.17
CA SER A 425 -7.34 2.79 -7.77
C SER A 425 -6.62 4.05 -7.28
N ALA A 426 -5.48 3.89 -6.59
CA ALA A 426 -4.52 4.96 -6.33
C ALA A 426 -3.14 4.61 -6.88
N PHE A 427 -2.64 5.44 -7.79
CA PHE A 427 -1.33 5.25 -8.39
C PHE A 427 -0.23 5.44 -7.34
N TRP A 428 0.72 4.53 -7.30
CA TRP A 428 1.91 4.61 -6.49
C TRP A 428 3.09 5.08 -7.37
N ASN A 429 3.58 6.32 -7.24
CA ASN A 429 3.30 7.36 -6.25
C ASN A 429 3.07 8.74 -6.91
N TYR A 430 2.65 9.77 -6.16
CA TYR A 430 2.53 11.13 -6.72
C TYR A 430 3.89 11.71 -7.16
N LYS A 431 4.91 11.60 -6.30
CA LYS A 431 6.29 12.02 -6.55
C LYS A 431 7.25 10.85 -6.36
N MET A 432 7.95 10.50 -7.43
CA MET A 432 9.17 9.69 -7.44
C MET A 432 10.24 10.58 -8.08
N LEU A 433 11.29 10.90 -7.34
CA LEU A 433 12.39 11.77 -7.74
C LEU A 433 13.68 11.00 -8.04
N ASN A 434 13.65 9.67 -7.94
CA ASN A 434 14.77 8.81 -8.31
C ASN A 434 14.97 8.79 -9.83
N ASP A 435 15.93 9.59 -10.28
CA ASP A 435 16.38 9.70 -11.67
C ASP A 435 17.68 8.92 -11.94
N GLN A 436 18.20 8.23 -10.93
CA GLN A 436 19.48 7.53 -11.00
C GLN A 436 19.27 6.07 -11.39
N ASP A 437 18.33 5.39 -10.73
CA ASP A 437 18.10 3.95 -10.92
C ASP A 437 17.42 3.64 -12.25
N THR A 438 18.01 2.72 -13.00
CA THR A 438 17.49 2.22 -14.26
C THR A 438 16.44 1.14 -14.06
N VAL A 439 15.53 1.03 -15.01
CA VAL A 439 14.66 -0.15 -15.18
C VAL A 439 15.17 -1.00 -16.34
N ASP A 440 14.74 -2.26 -16.42
CA ASP A 440 14.99 -3.07 -17.61
C ASP A 440 14.26 -2.47 -18.82
N GLY A 441 15.01 -2.06 -19.86
CA GLY A 441 14.49 -1.34 -21.02
C GLY A 441 14.85 0.14 -21.01
N GLU A 442 13.88 1.01 -21.31
CA GLU A 442 14.06 2.46 -21.44
C GLU A 442 13.76 3.20 -20.12
N GLY A 443 14.46 4.30 -19.87
CA GLY A 443 14.12 5.24 -18.80
C GLY A 443 14.66 4.89 -17.40
N LYS A 444 14.12 5.60 -16.41
CA LYS A 444 14.51 5.53 -14.99
C LYS A 444 13.28 5.25 -14.12
N LEU A 445 13.49 4.91 -12.84
CA LEU A 445 12.37 4.66 -11.91
C LEU A 445 11.32 5.79 -11.92
N GLN A 446 11.73 7.05 -11.84
CA GLN A 446 10.79 8.18 -11.90
C GLN A 446 9.89 8.23 -13.15
N ASP A 447 10.29 7.63 -14.27
CA ASP A 447 9.49 7.62 -15.51
C ASP A 447 8.28 6.68 -15.43
N TYR A 448 8.28 5.73 -14.48
CA TYR A 448 7.26 4.69 -14.32
C TYR A 448 6.51 4.74 -12.98
N TRP A 449 7.05 5.50 -12.02
CA TRP A 449 6.55 5.59 -10.63
C TRP A 449 6.15 7.00 -10.19
N SER A 450 6.42 8.05 -10.99
CA SER A 450 6.00 9.42 -10.66
C SER A 450 4.75 9.82 -11.44
N TRP A 451 3.60 9.82 -10.79
CA TRP A 451 2.36 10.30 -11.41
C TRP A 451 2.48 11.74 -11.88
N SER A 452 3.16 12.61 -11.10
CA SER A 452 3.35 14.02 -11.48
C SER A 452 4.14 14.19 -12.77
N ARG A 453 5.19 13.37 -12.99
CA ARG A 453 5.92 13.37 -14.27
C ARG A 453 5.13 12.76 -15.42
N LEU A 454 4.36 11.70 -15.16
CA LEU A 454 3.44 11.14 -16.17
C LEU A 454 2.42 12.20 -16.61
N ALA A 455 1.89 12.99 -15.68
CA ALA A 455 1.02 14.11 -15.96
C ALA A 455 1.70 15.20 -16.81
N ASP A 456 2.95 15.55 -16.51
CA ASP A 456 3.71 16.53 -17.31
C ASP A 456 4.00 16.01 -18.73
N ALA A 457 4.09 14.69 -18.91
CA ALA A 457 4.20 14.03 -20.21
C ALA A 457 2.84 13.84 -20.92
N GLY A 458 1.73 14.34 -20.36
CA GLY A 458 0.39 14.25 -20.95
C GLY A 458 -0.21 12.84 -20.96
N ILE A 459 0.28 11.94 -20.11
CA ILE A 459 -0.17 10.54 -20.08
C ILE A 459 -1.59 10.41 -19.53
N PRO A 460 -1.89 10.83 -18.27
CA PRO A 460 -3.24 11.20 -17.89
C PRO A 460 -3.71 12.29 -18.86
N SER A 461 -4.59 11.93 -19.79
CA SER A 461 -5.03 12.86 -20.82
C SER A 461 -6.05 13.84 -20.23
N ALA A 462 -5.99 15.11 -20.64
CA ALA A 462 -6.99 16.11 -20.24
C ALA A 462 -8.41 15.73 -20.67
N ASN A 463 -8.54 14.94 -21.74
CA ASN A 463 -9.81 14.41 -22.24
C ASN A 463 -10.21 13.08 -21.57
N GLY A 464 -9.50 12.66 -20.52
CA GLY A 464 -9.72 11.41 -19.81
C GLY A 464 -9.15 10.18 -20.53
N VAL A 465 -9.50 9.00 -20.02
CA VAL A 465 -9.17 7.71 -20.63
C VAL A 465 -10.36 7.28 -21.48
N ASN A 466 -10.18 7.18 -22.80
CA ASN A 466 -11.27 6.93 -23.75
C ASN A 466 -11.08 5.69 -24.63
N SER A 467 -9.92 5.02 -24.56
CA SER A 467 -9.69 3.74 -25.21
C SER A 467 -8.63 2.92 -24.49
N SER A 468 -8.89 1.62 -24.30
CA SER A 468 -8.04 0.72 -23.48
C SER A 468 -8.08 -0.72 -24.00
N TYR A 469 -7.11 -1.55 -23.61
CA TYR A 469 -7.12 -2.99 -23.89
C TYR A 469 -7.93 -3.74 -22.82
N CYS A 470 -9.17 -4.10 -23.13
CA CYS A 470 -10.15 -4.83 -22.32
C CYS A 470 -11.41 -5.02 -23.19
#